data_AF-A0A2E4R0J0-F1
#
_entry.id   AF-A0A2E4R0J0-F1
#
_cell.length_a   1.000
_cell.length_b   1.000
_cell.length_c   1.000
_cell.angle_alpha   90.00
_cell.angle_beta   90.00
_cell.angle_gamma   90.00
#
_symmetry.space_group_name_H-M   'P 1'
#
loop_
_entity.id
_entity.type
_entity.pdbx_description
1 polymer ?
#
loop_
_entity_poly.entity_id
_entity_poly.type
_entity_poly.pdbx_seq_one_letter_code
_entity_poly.pdbx_strand_id
1 'polypeptide(L)'
;MFAVLKTGGKQYKVQSGDMLRVEKLAADAGETVQFNDILMIGGERPVVGAPMVADAAVQADVVDQIKGDKTINFVKRRRKHSSQRTKGHRQQLTLLRITEILASGAGKSGVKAALGAGSAPAATAAPKAAKAPAKAAAKAAPAKAAPAKAAAPAADKAADDLKKLSGVGPALEKKLVAGGVTSFAQIAGWSPEDVASVDAELALKGKIEKEGWIAQAKDLA
;
A
#
# COMPACT_ATOMS: atom_id res chain seq x y z
N MET A 1 -4.99 31.55 4.25
CA MET A 1 -4.96 30.66 5.42
C MET A 1 -3.69 29.81 5.38
N PHE A 2 -3.04 29.55 6.51
CA PHE A 2 -1.84 28.70 6.59
C PHE A 2 -1.91 27.81 7.83
N ALA A 3 -1.09 26.76 7.90
CA ALA A 3 -0.94 25.91 9.07
C ALA A 3 0.53 25.68 9.41
N VAL A 4 0.83 25.41 10.68
CA VAL A 4 2.12 24.89 11.12
C VAL A 4 1.91 23.44 11.53
N LEU A 5 2.39 22.52 10.70
CA LEU A 5 2.31 21.08 10.95
C LEU A 5 3.64 20.54 11.48
N LYS A 6 3.56 19.49 12.28
CA LYS A 6 4.72 18.75 12.77
C LYS A 6 4.79 17.40 12.07
N THR A 7 5.91 17.11 11.41
CA THR A 7 6.17 15.80 10.80
C THR A 7 7.66 15.50 10.75
N GLY A 8 8.04 14.22 10.90
CA GLY A 8 9.44 13.80 10.87
C GLY A 8 10.34 14.50 11.89
N GLY A 9 9.77 14.93 13.03
CA GLY A 9 10.48 15.69 14.07
C GLY A 9 10.73 17.16 13.74
N LYS A 10 10.23 17.66 12.61
CA LYS A 10 10.37 19.05 12.15
C LYS A 10 9.01 19.75 12.10
N GLN A 11 9.03 21.09 12.11
CA GLN A 11 7.84 21.92 11.94
C GLN A 11 7.89 22.63 10.60
N TYR A 12 6.76 22.66 9.89
CA TYR A 12 6.64 23.28 8.58
C TYR A 12 5.44 24.21 8.55
N LYS A 13 5.66 25.45 8.09
CA LYS A 13 4.60 26.37 7.74
C LYS A 13 4.16 26.07 6.31
N VAL A 14 2.87 25.86 6.10
CA VAL A 14 2.31 25.49 4.79
C VAL A 14 1.04 26.25 4.45
N GLN A 15 0.81 26.44 3.16
CA GLN A 15 -0.42 26.93 2.55
C GLN A 15 -0.93 25.92 1.52
N SER A 16 -2.22 26.02 1.16
CA SER A 16 -2.77 25.22 0.06
C SER A 16 -2.03 25.52 -1.23
N GLY A 17 -1.65 24.48 -1.98
CA GLY A 17 -0.86 24.56 -3.20
C GLY A 17 0.65 24.44 -3.02
N ASP A 18 1.17 24.56 -1.78
CA ASP A 18 2.61 24.49 -1.53
C ASP A 18 3.20 23.11 -1.84
N MET A 19 4.43 23.10 -2.36
CA MET A 19 5.24 21.87 -2.48
C MET A 19 6.29 21.79 -1.39
N LEU A 20 6.32 20.67 -0.66
CA LEU A 20 7.20 20.47 0.48
C LEU A 20 7.93 19.13 0.40
N ARG A 21 9.21 19.12 0.80
CA ARG A 21 9.97 17.89 1.02
C ARG A 21 10.00 17.56 2.50
N VAL A 22 9.49 16.38 2.86
CA VAL A 22 9.47 15.88 4.23
C VAL A 22 10.24 14.57 4.35
N GLU A 23 10.47 14.13 5.59
CA GLU A 23 11.02 12.79 5.86
C GLU A 23 10.13 11.71 5.25
N LYS A 24 10.72 10.54 4.98
CA LYS A 24 10.01 9.44 4.30
C LYS A 24 8.73 9.01 5.02
N LEU A 25 7.62 9.03 4.28
CA LEU A 25 6.31 8.55 4.73
C LEU A 25 6.02 7.13 4.25
N ALA A 26 5.14 6.43 4.97
CA ALA A 26 4.58 5.12 4.61
C ALA A 26 3.38 5.27 3.64
N ALA A 27 3.62 5.96 2.52
CA ALA A 27 2.61 6.23 1.50
C ALA A 27 3.25 6.21 0.11
N ASP A 28 2.52 5.70 -0.87
CA ASP A 28 2.98 5.60 -2.25
C ASP A 28 2.70 6.89 -3.03
N ALA A 29 3.40 7.09 -4.15
CA ALA A 29 3.16 8.24 -5.03
C ALA A 29 1.74 8.18 -5.63
N GLY A 30 1.05 9.32 -5.62
CA GLY A 30 -0.35 9.45 -6.01
C GLY A 30 -1.36 9.25 -4.87
N GLU A 31 -0.93 8.83 -3.68
CA GLU A 31 -1.83 8.73 -2.51
C GLU A 31 -2.05 10.10 -1.85
N THR A 32 -3.27 10.34 -1.38
CA THR A 32 -3.57 11.47 -0.49
C THR A 32 -3.36 11.05 0.97
N VAL A 33 -2.62 11.87 1.70
CA VAL A 33 -2.30 11.65 3.12
C VAL A 33 -2.74 12.82 3.98
N GLN A 34 -3.05 12.54 5.24
CA GLN A 34 -3.49 13.53 6.21
C GLN A 34 -2.50 13.64 7.39
N PHE A 35 -2.07 14.87 7.69
CA PHE A 35 -1.32 15.22 8.89
C PHE A 35 -2.28 15.71 9.96
N ASN A 36 -2.30 15.01 11.10
CA ASN A 36 -3.15 15.36 12.25
C ASN A 36 -2.41 16.19 13.30
N ASP A 37 -1.07 16.17 13.29
CA ASP A 37 -0.23 16.90 14.24
C ASP A 37 -0.09 18.38 13.83
N ILE A 38 -1.13 19.17 14.10
CA ILE A 38 -1.19 20.60 13.78
C ILE A 38 -0.94 21.43 15.02
N LEU A 39 0.05 22.32 14.97
CA LEU A 39 0.43 23.19 16.08
C LEU A 39 -0.27 24.54 16.04
N MET A 40 -0.56 25.06 14.84
CA MET A 40 -1.17 26.36 14.65
C MET A 40 -1.92 26.40 13.32
N ILE A 41 -3.05 27.12 13.30
CA ILE A 41 -3.74 27.54 12.07
C ILE A 41 -3.76 29.06 12.04
N GLY A 42 -3.21 29.63 10.96
CA GLY A 42 -3.11 31.06 10.73
C GLY A 42 -4.10 31.54 9.67
N GLY A 43 -4.67 32.73 9.90
CA GLY A 43 -5.65 33.39 9.05
C GLY A 43 -6.05 34.71 9.71
N GLU A 44 -7.28 35.17 9.49
CA GLU A 44 -7.80 36.37 10.16
C GLU A 44 -7.88 36.20 11.68
N ARG A 45 -8.30 35.02 12.16
CA ARG A 45 -8.33 34.64 13.58
C ARG A 45 -7.36 33.48 13.81
N PRO A 46 -6.09 33.76 14.15
CA PRO A 46 -5.10 32.70 14.35
C PRO A 46 -5.44 31.86 15.59
N VAL A 47 -5.35 30.54 15.44
CA VAL A 47 -5.56 29.56 16.51
C VAL A 47 -4.22 28.86 16.77
N VAL A 48 -3.74 28.94 18.01
CA VAL A 48 -2.52 28.28 18.47
C VAL A 48 -2.90 27.11 19.37
N GLY A 49 -2.33 25.94 19.13
CA GLY A 49 -2.60 24.72 19.87
C GLY A 49 -1.88 24.67 21.23
N ALA A 50 -2.37 23.82 22.13
CA ALA A 50 -1.78 23.59 23.45
C ALA A 50 -1.85 22.09 23.83
N PRO A 51 -0.93 21.22 23.36
CA PRO A 51 0.19 21.49 22.46
C PRO A 51 -0.17 21.45 20.97
N MET A 52 -1.33 20.88 20.61
CA MET A 52 -1.84 20.77 19.24
C MET A 52 -3.24 21.37 19.14
N VAL A 53 -3.68 21.72 17.93
CA VAL A 53 -5.05 22.17 17.67
C VAL A 53 -5.93 20.92 17.49
N ALA A 54 -6.94 20.77 18.34
CA ALA A 54 -7.85 19.63 18.28
C ALA A 54 -8.62 19.59 16.96
N ASP A 55 -8.80 18.38 16.41
CA ASP A 55 -9.54 18.10 15.17
C ASP A 55 -9.09 18.86 13.91
N ALA A 56 -7.92 19.51 13.96
CA ALA A 56 -7.30 20.12 12.80
C ALA A 56 -6.51 19.10 11.98
N ALA A 57 -6.48 19.29 10.67
CA ALA A 57 -5.68 18.46 9.77
C ALA A 57 -5.19 19.23 8.55
N VAL A 58 -4.06 18.78 8.00
CA VAL A 58 -3.59 19.21 6.68
C VAL A 58 -3.58 18.00 5.76
N GLN A 59 -4.27 18.11 4.63
CA GLN A 59 -4.28 17.11 3.59
C GLN A 59 -3.25 17.45 2.51
N ALA A 60 -2.62 16.43 1.98
CA ALA A 60 -1.59 16.58 0.95
C ALA A 60 -1.57 15.36 0.03
N ASP A 61 -1.23 15.58 -1.23
CA ASP A 61 -0.97 14.52 -2.18
C ASP A 61 0.53 14.20 -2.19
N VAL A 62 0.84 12.90 -2.17
CA VAL A 62 2.19 12.40 -2.34
C VAL A 62 2.55 12.47 -3.81
N VAL A 63 3.41 13.41 -4.19
CA VAL A 63 3.84 13.57 -5.58
C VAL A 63 4.84 12.48 -5.96
N ASP A 64 5.86 12.28 -5.13
CA ASP A 64 6.91 11.29 -5.40
C ASP A 64 7.72 10.93 -4.14
N GLN A 65 8.40 9.77 -4.16
CA GLN A 65 9.44 9.40 -3.19
C GLN A 65 10.83 9.59 -3.80
N ILE A 66 11.53 10.63 -3.37
CA ILE A 66 12.82 11.04 -3.94
C ILE A 66 13.98 10.73 -3.00
N LYS A 67 15.19 10.72 -3.58
CA LYS A 67 16.44 10.76 -2.80
C LYS A 67 16.99 12.18 -2.84
N GLY A 68 17.32 12.73 -1.69
CA GLY A 68 17.99 14.02 -1.59
C GLY A 68 19.40 14.01 -2.17
N ASP A 69 20.04 15.16 -2.04
CA ASP A 69 21.41 15.35 -2.52
C ASP A 69 22.38 14.42 -1.81
N LYS A 70 23.44 14.03 -2.53
CA LYS A 70 24.44 13.12 -1.98
C LYS A 70 25.35 13.89 -1.04
N THR A 71 25.21 13.66 0.26
CA THR A 71 26.19 14.10 1.23
C THR A 71 27.33 13.11 1.30
N ILE A 72 28.57 13.59 1.36
CA ILE A 72 29.76 12.75 1.48
C ILE A 72 30.27 12.85 2.91
N ASN A 73 30.26 11.73 3.63
CA ASN A 73 30.97 11.60 4.89
C ASN A 73 32.40 11.14 4.60
N PHE A 74 33.36 12.01 4.86
CA PHE A 74 34.78 11.74 4.69
C PHE A 74 35.47 11.72 6.05
N VAL A 75 36.06 10.57 6.40
CA VAL A 75 36.79 10.39 7.66
C VAL A 75 38.21 9.95 7.33
N LYS A 76 39.20 10.68 7.87
CA LYS A 76 40.63 10.36 7.71
C LYS A 76 41.39 10.76 8.97
N ARG A 77 42.26 9.88 9.47
CA ARG A 77 43.21 10.19 10.55
C ARG A 77 44.59 10.48 9.96
N ARG A 78 45.19 11.62 10.33
CA ARG A 78 46.43 12.15 9.72
C ARG A 78 47.58 11.13 9.64
N ARG A 79 47.86 10.41 10.72
CA ARG A 79 49.02 9.49 10.84
C ARG A 79 48.69 8.01 10.61
N LYS A 80 47.49 7.70 10.09
CA LYS A 80 47.08 6.32 9.81
C LYS A 80 46.66 6.22 8.34
N HIS A 81 47.60 5.87 7.48
CA HIS A 81 47.42 5.90 6.01
C HIS A 81 46.24 5.04 5.51
N SER A 82 45.92 3.93 6.19
CA SER A 82 44.78 3.06 5.87
C SER A 82 43.42 3.52 6.43
N SER A 83 43.37 4.65 7.15
CA SER A 83 42.16 5.12 7.84
C SER A 83 41.20 5.96 7.00
N GLN A 84 41.57 6.32 5.77
CA GLN A 84 40.72 7.09 4.88
C GLN A 84 39.46 6.29 4.51
N ARG A 85 38.28 6.87 4.75
CA ARG A 85 36.97 6.31 4.41
C ARG A 85 36.10 7.42 3.85
N THR A 86 35.55 7.18 2.67
CA THR A 86 34.59 8.06 2.00
C THR A 86 33.30 7.30 1.82
N LYS A 87 32.23 7.72 2.50
CA LYS A 87 30.89 7.11 2.36
C LYS A 87 29.90 8.16 1.88
N GLY A 88 29.20 7.86 0.80
CA GLY A 88 28.07 8.67 0.35
C GLY A 88 26.81 8.30 1.14
N HIS A 89 26.01 9.31 1.51
CA HIS A 89 24.67 9.16 2.04
C HIS A 89 23.70 9.95 1.16
N ARG A 90 22.50 9.42 0.94
CA ARG A 90 21.38 10.14 0.33
C ARG A 90 20.16 9.91 1.19
N GLN A 91 19.58 10.99 1.72
CA GLN A 91 18.37 10.91 2.53
C GLN A 91 17.17 10.54 1.65
N GLN A 92 16.31 9.65 2.13
CA GLN A 92 15.02 9.36 1.47
C GLN A 92 14.01 10.41 1.94
N LEU A 93 13.36 11.07 0.98
CA LEU A 93 12.42 12.15 1.21
C LEU A 93 11.13 11.87 0.46
N THR A 94 10.03 12.39 0.97
CA THR A 94 8.74 12.38 0.27
C THR A 94 8.44 13.80 -0.19
N LEU A 95 8.13 13.97 -1.48
CA LEU A 95 7.67 15.22 -2.05
C LEU A 95 6.14 15.26 -1.95
N LEU A 96 5.62 16.33 -1.35
CA LEU A 96 4.21 16.54 -1.11
C LEU A 96 3.73 17.80 -1.81
N ARG A 97 2.47 17.80 -2.21
CA ARG A 97 1.70 19.01 -2.53
C ARG A 97 0.56 19.14 -1.55
N ILE A 98 0.45 20.28 -0.88
CA ILE A 98 -0.63 20.53 0.08
C ILE A 98 -1.92 20.81 -0.68
N THR A 99 -2.99 20.11 -0.35
CA THR A 99 -4.30 20.26 -0.99
C THR A 99 -5.17 21.18 -0.16
N GLU A 100 -5.45 20.80 1.09
CA GLU A 100 -6.42 21.48 1.94
C GLU A 100 -5.94 21.58 3.40
N ILE A 101 -6.39 22.62 4.08
CA ILE A 101 -6.17 22.83 5.52
C ILE A 101 -7.54 22.82 6.20
N LEU A 102 -7.79 21.77 6.98
CA LEU A 102 -9.02 21.60 7.76
C LEU A 102 -8.82 22.20 9.16
N ALA A 103 -9.62 23.21 9.50
CA ALA A 103 -9.59 23.80 10.84
C ALA A 103 -10.27 22.92 11.90
N SER A 104 -11.20 22.08 11.49
CA SER A 104 -11.89 21.10 12.32
C SER A 104 -12.39 19.94 11.45
N GLY A 105 -12.75 18.81 12.07
CA GLY A 105 -13.32 17.66 11.36
C GLY A 105 -12.32 16.66 10.80
N ALA A 106 -11.06 16.71 11.23
CA ALA A 106 -10.00 15.77 10.83
C ALA A 106 -10.42 14.29 10.92
N GLY A 107 -11.13 13.91 11.98
CA GLY A 107 -11.56 12.52 12.21
C GLY A 107 -12.61 11.99 11.22
N LYS A 108 -13.24 12.87 10.43
CA LYS A 108 -14.33 12.51 9.49
C LYS A 108 -13.87 12.40 8.04
N SER A 109 -12.63 12.75 7.73
CA SER A 109 -12.14 12.85 6.35
C SER A 109 -11.98 11.50 5.66
N GLY A 110 -11.79 10.41 6.40
CA GLY A 110 -11.51 9.08 5.84
C GLY A 110 -10.16 8.98 5.11
N VAL A 111 -9.32 10.02 5.17
CA VAL A 111 -8.02 10.07 4.48
C VAL A 111 -6.96 9.31 5.28
N LYS A 112 -6.05 8.62 4.57
CA LYS A 112 -4.95 7.86 5.16
C LYS A 112 -4.05 8.77 6.02
N ALA A 113 -3.80 8.39 7.27
CA ALA A 113 -2.91 9.15 8.14
C ALA A 113 -1.45 9.10 7.65
N ALA A 114 -0.77 10.25 7.66
CA ALA A 114 0.62 10.38 7.27
C ALA A 114 1.56 9.85 8.37
N LEU A 115 1.88 8.56 8.32
CA LEU A 115 2.82 7.92 9.24
C LEU A 115 4.23 7.88 8.64
N GLY A 116 5.25 8.06 9.49
CA GLY A 116 6.65 7.90 9.10
C GLY A 116 6.97 6.45 8.78
N ALA A 117 7.80 6.20 7.75
CA ALA A 117 8.14 4.85 7.30
C ALA A 117 8.84 3.97 8.37
N GLY A 118 9.43 4.57 9.41
CA GLY A 118 10.00 3.86 10.56
C GLY A 118 8.98 3.49 11.65
N SER A 119 7.76 4.03 11.59
CA SER A 119 6.68 3.80 12.57
C SER A 119 5.49 3.03 11.98
N ALA A 120 5.63 2.47 10.79
CA ALA A 120 4.67 1.49 10.28
C ALA A 120 4.89 0.14 10.98
N PRO A 121 3.82 -0.59 11.40
CA PRO A 121 3.97 -1.98 11.78
C PRO A 121 4.57 -2.74 10.60
N ALA A 122 5.61 -3.54 10.87
CA ALA A 122 6.34 -4.30 9.87
C ALA A 122 5.41 -5.30 9.16
N ALA A 123 4.83 -4.89 8.04
CA ALA A 123 4.14 -5.76 7.10
C ALA A 123 4.80 -5.60 5.71
N THR A 124 5.66 -6.58 5.42
CA THR A 124 6.02 -7.06 4.07
C THR A 124 6.42 -6.02 3.02
N ALA A 125 7.70 -5.63 3.01
CA ALA A 125 8.36 -5.08 1.83
C ALA A 125 9.17 -6.19 1.12
N ALA A 126 8.64 -6.70 0.02
CA ALA A 126 9.41 -7.50 -0.94
C ALA A 126 10.24 -6.55 -1.83
N PRO A 127 11.53 -6.82 -2.09
CA PRO A 127 12.36 -5.95 -2.90
C PRO A 127 12.05 -6.11 -4.40
N LYS A 128 11.58 -5.05 -5.05
CA LYS A 128 11.55 -4.98 -6.52
C LYS A 128 12.96 -4.71 -7.05
N ALA A 129 13.47 -5.69 -7.80
CA ALA A 129 14.75 -5.65 -8.49
C ALA A 129 14.78 -4.58 -9.60
N ALA A 130 15.97 -4.01 -9.78
CA ALA A 130 16.34 -3.07 -10.82
C ALA A 130 16.29 -3.68 -12.23
N LYS A 131 15.94 -2.87 -13.23
CA LYS A 131 16.25 -3.16 -14.64
C LYS A 131 16.67 -1.89 -15.36
N ALA A 132 17.92 -1.89 -15.84
CA ALA A 132 18.45 -0.99 -16.86
C ALA A 132 18.44 -1.69 -18.24
N PRO A 133 18.52 -0.96 -19.37
CA PRO A 133 17.85 -1.29 -20.62
C PRO A 133 18.72 -2.06 -21.62
N ALA A 134 18.08 -2.79 -22.55
CA ALA A 134 18.73 -3.27 -23.78
C ALA A 134 17.79 -3.22 -25.00
N LYS A 135 18.44 -2.82 -26.10
CA LYS A 135 18.05 -2.48 -27.46
C LYS A 135 17.42 -3.60 -28.31
N ALA A 136 16.42 -3.20 -29.10
CA ALA A 136 16.00 -3.62 -30.46
C ALA A 136 15.98 -5.10 -30.89
N ALA A 137 14.79 -5.58 -31.30
CA ALA A 137 14.58 -6.25 -32.59
C ALA A 137 13.07 -6.33 -32.91
N ALA A 138 12.73 -6.10 -34.18
CA ALA A 138 11.39 -6.04 -34.74
C ALA A 138 10.77 -7.43 -34.99
N LYS A 139 9.45 -7.57 -34.84
CA LYS A 139 8.54 -8.19 -35.85
C LYS A 139 7.08 -7.94 -35.49
N ALA A 140 6.30 -7.43 -36.44
CA ALA A 140 4.88 -7.12 -36.33
C ALA A 140 4.01 -8.20 -37.00
N ALA A 141 2.94 -8.59 -36.27
CA ALA A 141 1.59 -9.05 -36.68
C ALA A 141 1.43 -10.37 -37.49
N PRO A 142 0.23 -11.03 -37.53
CA PRO A 142 -1.07 -10.68 -36.90
C PRO A 142 -1.87 -11.85 -36.21
N ALA A 143 -2.85 -11.42 -35.38
CA ALA A 143 -4.19 -11.95 -35.03
C ALA A 143 -4.65 -13.42 -35.26
N LYS A 144 -5.29 -14.02 -34.23
CA LYS A 144 -6.66 -14.62 -34.26
C LYS A 144 -7.09 -15.05 -32.83
N ALA A 145 -8.11 -14.41 -32.26
CA ALA A 145 -9.50 -14.89 -32.11
C ALA A 145 -9.82 -15.55 -30.76
N ALA A 146 -10.67 -14.86 -29.98
CA ALA A 146 -11.56 -15.42 -28.97
C ALA A 146 -12.60 -16.36 -29.60
N PRO A 147 -13.15 -17.30 -28.82
CA PRO A 147 -14.55 -17.18 -28.38
C PRO A 147 -14.68 -17.54 -26.87
N ALA A 148 -15.36 -16.76 -26.03
CA ALA A 148 -16.82 -16.67 -25.85
C ALA A 148 -17.49 -17.94 -25.27
N LYS A 149 -17.70 -17.89 -23.94
CA LYS A 149 -18.95 -18.14 -23.18
C LYS A 149 -19.64 -19.50 -23.28
N ALA A 150 -19.77 -20.18 -22.14
CA ALA A 150 -20.93 -20.98 -21.81
C ALA A 150 -21.27 -20.83 -20.32
N ALA A 151 -22.54 -20.58 -20.03
CA ALA A 151 -23.11 -20.31 -18.72
C ALA A 151 -23.99 -21.49 -18.27
N ALA A 152 -23.88 -21.81 -16.97
CA ALA A 152 -24.83 -22.48 -16.08
C ALA A 152 -25.30 -23.93 -16.42
N PRO A 153 -25.65 -24.71 -15.37
CA PRO A 153 -26.99 -24.59 -14.83
C PRO A 153 -27.03 -24.36 -13.31
N ALA A 154 -28.11 -23.71 -12.90
CA ALA A 154 -28.49 -23.44 -11.52
C ALA A 154 -28.93 -24.72 -10.78
N ALA A 155 -28.58 -24.81 -9.50
CA ALA A 155 -29.27 -25.62 -8.51
C ALA A 155 -29.21 -24.90 -7.16
N ASP A 156 -30.36 -24.48 -6.66
CA ASP A 156 -30.54 -23.97 -5.30
C ASP A 156 -30.08 -25.01 -4.29
N LYS A 157 -28.95 -24.75 -3.63
CA LYS A 157 -28.52 -25.48 -2.44
C LYS A 157 -27.97 -24.48 -1.43
N ALA A 158 -28.42 -24.64 -0.18
CA ALA A 158 -28.06 -23.82 0.96
C ALA A 158 -26.55 -23.55 1.00
N ALA A 159 -26.18 -22.30 1.25
CA ALA A 159 -24.77 -21.92 1.36
C ALA A 159 -24.11 -22.69 2.52
N ASP A 160 -23.03 -23.41 2.22
CA ASP A 160 -22.27 -24.15 3.21
C ASP A 160 -21.30 -23.22 3.97
N ASP A 161 -21.04 -23.52 5.25
CA ASP A 161 -20.08 -22.77 6.06
C ASP A 161 -18.64 -23.15 5.70
N LEU A 162 -18.07 -22.47 4.69
CA LEU A 162 -16.74 -22.74 4.16
C LEU A 162 -15.61 -22.62 5.20
N LYS A 163 -15.87 -22.08 6.39
CA LYS A 163 -14.91 -22.05 7.52
C LYS A 163 -14.51 -23.45 8.02
N LYS A 164 -15.25 -24.50 7.66
CA LYS A 164 -14.91 -25.89 8.01
C LYS A 164 -13.69 -26.42 7.25
N LEU A 165 -13.26 -25.76 6.18
CA LEU A 165 -12.02 -26.10 5.46
C LEU A 165 -10.80 -25.54 6.19
N SER A 166 -9.73 -26.34 6.23
CA SER A 166 -8.47 -25.97 6.91
C SER A 166 -7.91 -24.68 6.32
N GLY A 167 -7.68 -23.67 7.16
CA GLY A 167 -7.09 -22.40 6.74
C GLY A 167 -8.06 -21.41 6.07
N VAL A 168 -9.37 -21.73 5.98
CA VAL A 168 -10.41 -20.77 5.56
C VAL A 168 -10.89 -19.95 6.75
N GLY A 169 -10.33 -18.74 6.90
CA GLY A 169 -10.81 -17.76 7.88
C GLY A 169 -11.96 -16.89 7.35
N PRO A 170 -12.63 -16.08 8.20
CA PRO A 170 -13.77 -15.25 7.81
C PRO A 170 -13.50 -14.26 6.67
N ALA A 171 -12.26 -13.79 6.53
CA ALA A 171 -11.87 -12.92 5.43
C ALA A 171 -11.70 -13.67 4.09
N LEU A 172 -11.36 -14.97 4.15
CA LEU A 172 -11.18 -15.82 2.98
C LEU A 172 -12.52 -16.37 2.49
N GLU A 173 -13.40 -16.75 3.41
CA GLU A 173 -14.80 -17.09 3.12
C GLU A 173 -15.50 -15.95 2.38
N LYS A 174 -15.38 -14.69 2.86
CA LYS A 174 -15.94 -13.53 2.15
C LYS A 174 -15.40 -13.39 0.73
N LYS A 175 -14.14 -13.74 0.48
CA LYS A 175 -13.52 -13.71 -0.85
C LYS A 175 -13.99 -14.87 -1.73
N LEU A 176 -14.17 -16.06 -1.16
CA LEU A 176 -14.68 -17.23 -1.86
C LEU A 176 -16.16 -17.03 -2.26
N VAL A 177 -16.98 -16.53 -1.34
CA VAL A 177 -18.39 -16.19 -1.60
C VAL A 177 -18.51 -15.05 -2.61
N ALA A 178 -17.64 -14.03 -2.53
CA ALA A 178 -17.58 -12.96 -3.54
C ALA A 178 -17.11 -13.48 -4.91
N GLY A 179 -16.27 -14.52 -4.94
CA GLY A 179 -15.88 -15.27 -6.15
C GLY A 179 -16.92 -16.29 -6.62
N GLY A 180 -18.10 -16.34 -6.01
CA GLY A 180 -19.19 -17.24 -6.40
C GLY A 180 -19.08 -18.68 -5.88
N VAL A 181 -18.10 -18.96 -5.00
CA VAL A 181 -17.94 -20.26 -4.35
C VAL A 181 -18.72 -20.25 -3.04
N THR A 182 -19.81 -21.00 -2.99
CA THR A 182 -20.77 -20.97 -1.88
C THR A 182 -21.14 -22.35 -1.32
N SER A 183 -20.60 -23.44 -1.88
CA SER A 183 -20.86 -24.81 -1.41
C SER A 183 -19.63 -25.72 -1.45
N PHE A 184 -19.58 -26.74 -0.59
CA PHE A 184 -18.51 -27.75 -0.62
C PHE A 184 -18.54 -28.59 -1.90
N ALA A 185 -19.74 -28.84 -2.44
CA ALA A 185 -19.91 -29.58 -3.69
C ALA A 185 -19.22 -28.91 -4.89
N GLN A 186 -19.16 -27.57 -4.93
CA GLN A 186 -18.44 -26.82 -5.96
C GLN A 186 -16.93 -27.03 -5.84
N ILE A 187 -16.39 -26.98 -4.62
CA ILE A 187 -14.94 -27.15 -4.34
C ILE A 187 -14.50 -28.60 -4.60
N ALA A 188 -15.35 -29.58 -4.25
CA ALA A 188 -15.10 -31.00 -4.49
C ALA A 188 -15.02 -31.38 -5.98
N GLY A 189 -15.71 -30.60 -6.84
CA GLY A 189 -15.77 -30.80 -8.29
C GLY A 189 -14.68 -30.08 -9.09
N TRP A 190 -13.80 -29.31 -8.46
CA TRP A 190 -12.75 -28.58 -9.18
C TRP A 190 -11.73 -29.51 -9.83
N SER A 191 -11.48 -29.29 -11.12
CA SER A 191 -10.34 -29.88 -11.80
C SER A 191 -9.04 -29.17 -11.39
N PRO A 192 -7.86 -29.78 -11.61
CA PRO A 192 -6.58 -29.11 -11.34
C PRO A 192 -6.42 -27.75 -12.07
N GLU A 193 -7.06 -27.60 -13.24
CA GLU A 193 -7.05 -26.34 -14.00
C GLU A 193 -7.95 -25.26 -13.36
N ASP A 194 -9.10 -25.67 -12.80
CA ASP A 194 -9.99 -24.79 -12.05
C ASP A 194 -9.33 -24.33 -10.74
N VAL A 195 -8.63 -25.25 -10.05
CA VAL A 195 -7.87 -24.93 -8.84
C VAL A 195 -6.79 -23.89 -9.11
N ALA A 196 -6.04 -24.04 -10.20
CA ALA A 196 -5.02 -23.07 -10.59
C ALA A 196 -5.63 -21.72 -10.97
N SER A 197 -6.78 -21.72 -11.64
CA SER A 197 -7.48 -20.49 -12.02
C SER A 197 -8.02 -19.74 -10.80
N VAL A 198 -8.68 -20.44 -9.88
CA VAL A 198 -9.22 -19.88 -8.64
C VAL A 198 -8.09 -19.45 -7.69
N ASP A 199 -6.97 -20.19 -7.62
CA ASP A 199 -5.81 -19.81 -6.83
C ASP A 199 -5.14 -18.54 -7.35
N ALA A 200 -5.04 -18.39 -8.68
CA ALA A 200 -4.50 -17.20 -9.32
C ALA A 200 -5.43 -15.99 -9.19
N GLU A 201 -6.74 -16.19 -9.40
CA GLU A 201 -7.74 -15.12 -9.33
C GLU A 201 -7.93 -14.58 -7.91
N LEU A 202 -7.99 -15.48 -6.92
CA LEU A 202 -8.16 -15.10 -5.51
C LEU A 202 -6.84 -14.93 -4.76
N ALA A 203 -5.70 -15.04 -5.47
CA ALA A 203 -4.34 -14.94 -4.95
C ALA A 203 -4.09 -15.82 -3.72
N LEU A 204 -4.55 -17.08 -3.77
CA LEU A 204 -4.54 -18.03 -2.66
C LEU A 204 -3.18 -18.73 -2.46
N LYS A 205 -2.20 -18.51 -3.35
CA LYS A 205 -0.77 -18.91 -3.21
C LYS A 205 -0.57 -20.42 -3.00
N GLY A 206 -1.32 -21.22 -3.75
CA GLY A 206 -1.35 -22.68 -3.71
C GLY A 206 -1.96 -23.24 -2.43
N LYS A 207 -2.77 -22.46 -1.69
CA LYS A 207 -3.36 -22.93 -0.43
C LYS A 207 -4.38 -24.05 -0.66
N ILE A 208 -5.12 -24.01 -1.77
CA ILE A 208 -6.14 -25.00 -2.09
C ILE A 208 -5.52 -26.41 -2.16
N GLU A 209 -4.35 -26.54 -2.78
CA GLU A 209 -3.63 -27.81 -2.91
C GLU A 209 -2.88 -28.19 -1.62
N LYS A 210 -2.21 -27.23 -0.98
CA LYS A 210 -1.42 -27.48 0.24
C LYS A 210 -2.27 -27.91 1.43
N GLU A 211 -3.45 -27.35 1.58
CA GLU A 211 -4.40 -27.66 2.65
C GLU A 211 -5.38 -28.77 2.24
N GLY A 212 -5.30 -29.28 1.01
CA GLY A 212 -6.09 -30.41 0.53
C GLY A 212 -7.60 -30.15 0.48
N TRP A 213 -8.02 -28.95 0.10
CA TRP A 213 -9.43 -28.53 0.18
C TRP A 213 -10.38 -29.39 -0.64
N ILE A 214 -9.94 -29.96 -1.77
CA ILE A 214 -10.78 -30.83 -2.61
C ILE A 214 -11.11 -32.13 -1.88
N ALA A 215 -10.16 -32.70 -1.14
CA ALA A 215 -10.39 -33.91 -0.35
C ALA A 215 -11.32 -33.61 0.83
N GLN A 216 -11.05 -32.52 1.56
CA GLN A 216 -11.89 -32.09 2.69
C GLN A 216 -13.31 -31.72 2.25
N ALA A 217 -13.46 -31.07 1.11
CA ALA A 217 -14.77 -30.74 0.56
C ALA A 217 -15.54 -31.98 0.12
N LYS A 218 -14.88 -33.05 -0.34
CA LYS A 218 -15.54 -34.33 -0.64
C LYS A 218 -16.05 -35.04 0.62
N ASP A 219 -15.34 -34.89 1.74
CA ASP A 219 -15.75 -35.45 3.03
C ASP A 219 -16.86 -34.64 3.71
N LEU A 220 -17.03 -33.36 3.32
CA LEU A 220 -17.97 -32.40 3.92
C LEU A 220 -19.18 -32.07 3.04
N ALA A 221 -19.21 -32.50 1.78
CA ALA A 221 -20.30 -32.32 0.80
C ALA A 221 -21.32 -33.46 0.83
#